data_AF-A0A497T2B9-F1
#
_entry.id   AF-A0A497T2B9-F1
#
_cell.length_a   1.000
_cell.length_b   1.000
_cell.length_c   1.000
_cell.angle_alpha   90.00
_cell.angle_beta   90.00
_cell.angle_gamma   90.00
#
_symmetry.space_group_name_H-M   'P 1'
#
loop_
_entity.id
_entity.type
_entity.pdbx_description
1 polymer ?
#
loop_
_entity_poly.entity_id
_entity_poly.type
_entity_poly.pdbx_seq_one_letter_code
_entity_poly.pdbx_strand_id
1 'polypeptide(L)'
;MKKEDVLLKHFGKFYSEELGIQVKKGWKEIFKWFLASLLFGKPIGENLVKRTYRQFEKARLLDPGSILKAGWDRLVEILDAGGYVRYDFSTADKLLEIMRYLEKNPLRKIYGSARDSQELEKELEKIKGIGPTTVNIFLRELRHVLKKADPEISPLALLAAERFGIKLEKQKTEEFARLETALLRLGKNFCRKRRCGSCPVRKFCSNPF
;
A
#
# COMPACT_ATOMS: atom_id res chain seq x y z
N MET A 1 12.00 -19.56 -19.05
CA MET A 1 11.09 -18.70 -18.27
C MET A 1 11.89 -17.48 -17.83
N LYS A 2 11.44 -16.26 -18.15
CA LYS A 2 12.16 -15.04 -17.75
C LYS A 2 12.05 -14.89 -16.23
N LYS A 3 13.01 -14.21 -15.60
CA LYS A 3 13.07 -14.05 -14.14
C LYS A 3 11.84 -13.29 -13.61
N GLU A 4 11.41 -12.31 -14.37
CA GLU A 4 10.23 -11.49 -14.16
C GLU A 4 8.97 -12.35 -14.11
N ASP A 5 8.79 -13.29 -15.05
CA ASP A 5 7.64 -14.21 -15.08
C ASP A 5 7.51 -15.01 -13.77
N VAL A 6 8.65 -15.47 -13.23
CA VAL A 6 8.69 -16.22 -11.97
C VAL A 6 8.23 -15.35 -10.80
N LEU A 7 8.70 -14.10 -10.75
CA LEU A 7 8.34 -13.15 -9.72
C LEU A 7 6.86 -12.78 -9.80
N LEU A 8 6.36 -12.52 -11.00
CA LEU A 8 4.95 -12.20 -11.23
C LEU A 8 4.05 -13.36 -10.81
N LYS A 9 4.42 -14.60 -11.15
CA LYS A 9 3.68 -15.81 -10.75
C LYS A 9 3.58 -15.98 -9.23
N HIS A 10 4.66 -15.72 -8.49
CA HIS A 10 4.69 -15.97 -7.04
C HIS A 10 4.22 -14.77 -6.20
N PHE A 11 4.47 -13.55 -6.67
CA PHE A 11 4.34 -12.35 -5.85
C PHE A 11 3.66 -11.17 -6.57
N GLY A 12 3.31 -11.27 -7.85
CA GLY A 12 2.81 -10.16 -8.68
C GLY A 12 1.35 -9.74 -8.44
N LYS A 13 0.62 -10.43 -7.54
CA LYS A 13 -0.73 -10.02 -7.15
C LYS A 13 -0.67 -8.74 -6.31
N PHE A 14 -1.48 -7.74 -6.62
CA PHE A 14 -1.52 -6.51 -5.84
C PHE A 14 -2.10 -6.72 -4.43
N TYR A 15 -1.72 -5.86 -3.49
CA TYR A 15 -2.32 -5.85 -2.16
C TYR A 15 -3.80 -5.43 -2.25
N SER A 16 -4.12 -4.43 -3.09
CA SER A 16 -5.51 -4.04 -3.37
C SER A 16 -6.36 -5.21 -3.88
N GLU A 17 -5.84 -6.01 -4.80
CA GLU A 17 -6.53 -7.20 -5.32
C GLU A 17 -6.76 -8.29 -4.27
N GLU A 18 -5.81 -8.49 -3.34
CA GLU A 18 -6.00 -9.43 -2.22
C GLU A 18 -7.06 -8.95 -1.21
N LEU A 19 -7.34 -7.65 -1.19
CA LEU A 19 -8.40 -7.03 -0.41
C LEU A 19 -9.71 -6.91 -1.20
N GLY A 20 -9.77 -7.37 -2.46
CA GLY A 20 -10.95 -7.23 -3.31
C GLY A 20 -11.21 -5.80 -3.82
N ILE A 21 -10.24 -4.89 -3.65
CA ILE A 21 -10.33 -3.48 -4.04
C ILE A 21 -9.97 -3.34 -5.52
N GLN A 22 -10.86 -2.74 -6.31
CA GLN A 22 -10.69 -2.60 -7.76
C GLN A 22 -10.41 -1.15 -8.13
N VAL A 23 -9.17 -0.70 -7.94
CA VAL A 23 -8.76 0.72 -8.08
C VAL A 23 -9.12 1.36 -9.43
N LYS A 24 -9.24 0.57 -10.50
CA LYS A 24 -9.67 1.03 -11.84
C LYS A 24 -11.15 1.43 -11.91
N LYS A 25 -12.00 1.00 -10.97
CA LYS A 25 -13.43 1.36 -10.92
C LYS A 25 -13.70 2.77 -10.37
N GLY A 26 -12.66 3.53 -10.04
CA GLY A 26 -12.74 4.96 -9.74
C GLY A 26 -12.51 5.31 -8.27
N TRP A 27 -12.82 6.57 -7.93
CA TRP A 27 -12.37 7.21 -6.69
C TRP A 27 -12.86 6.54 -5.39
N LYS A 28 -13.99 5.84 -5.42
CA LYS A 28 -14.47 5.06 -4.28
C LYS A 28 -13.53 3.89 -3.95
N GLU A 29 -13.06 3.16 -4.97
CA GLU A 29 -12.10 2.07 -4.80
C GLU A 29 -10.69 2.60 -4.50
N ILE A 30 -10.32 3.75 -5.06
CA ILE A 30 -9.07 4.44 -4.69
C ILE A 30 -9.08 4.84 -3.22
N PHE A 31 -10.19 5.36 -2.69
CA PHE A 31 -10.31 5.66 -1.26
C PHE A 31 -10.18 4.40 -0.39
N LYS A 32 -10.84 3.30 -0.77
CA LYS A 32 -10.67 2.01 -0.10
C LYS A 32 -9.20 1.59 -0.04
N TRP A 33 -8.47 1.75 -1.15
CA TRP A 33 -7.04 1.46 -1.19
C TRP A 33 -6.22 2.43 -0.34
N PHE A 34 -6.59 3.71 -0.31
CA PHE A 34 -5.98 4.70 0.56
C PHE A 34 -6.12 4.32 2.04
N LEU A 35 -7.33 3.97 2.49
CA LEU A 35 -7.60 3.49 3.85
C LEU A 35 -6.73 2.27 4.19
N ALA A 36 -6.65 1.28 3.30
CA ALA A 36 -5.77 0.13 3.49
C ALA A 36 -4.28 0.54 3.60
N SER A 37 -3.86 1.51 2.77
CA SER A 37 -2.48 2.04 2.78
C SER A 37 -2.13 2.72 4.11
N LEU A 38 -3.07 3.44 4.73
CA LEU A 38 -2.90 4.01 6.08
C LEU A 38 -2.61 2.92 7.12
N LEU A 39 -3.30 1.78 7.03
CA LEU A 39 -3.11 0.64 7.92
C LEU A 39 -1.76 -0.06 7.66
N PHE A 40 -1.36 -0.23 6.39
CA PHE A 40 -0.05 -0.78 6.01
C PHE A 40 1.13 0.11 6.42
N GLY A 41 0.90 1.41 6.67
CA GLY A 41 1.94 2.35 7.08
C GLY A 41 2.51 2.11 8.48
N LYS A 42 1.89 1.27 9.30
CA LYS A 42 2.42 0.87 10.62
C LYS A 42 3.35 -0.36 10.51
N PRO A 43 4.33 -0.52 11.40
CA PRO A 43 5.23 -1.68 11.42
C PRO A 43 4.51 -2.93 11.97
N ILE A 44 3.53 -3.43 11.21
CA ILE A 44 2.67 -4.56 11.56
C ILE A 44 2.63 -5.59 10.41
N GLY A 45 2.31 -6.85 10.74
CA GLY A 45 2.26 -7.94 9.77
C GLY A 45 1.14 -7.75 8.74
N GLU A 46 1.42 -8.06 7.47
CA GLU A 46 0.47 -7.87 6.36
C GLU A 46 -0.88 -8.57 6.59
N ASN A 47 -0.86 -9.77 7.20
CA ASN A 47 -2.08 -10.50 7.51
C ASN A 47 -2.96 -9.78 8.53
N LEU A 48 -2.36 -9.08 9.51
CA LEU A 48 -3.11 -8.26 10.48
C LEU A 48 -3.74 -7.07 9.77
N VAL A 49 -3.01 -6.39 8.88
CA VAL A 49 -3.55 -5.30 8.05
C VAL A 49 -4.76 -5.79 7.25
N LYS A 50 -4.62 -6.91 6.54
CA LYS A 50 -5.69 -7.49 5.71
C LYS A 50 -6.92 -7.89 6.54
N ARG A 51 -6.71 -8.52 7.70
CA ARG A 51 -7.80 -8.84 8.64
C ARG A 51 -8.52 -7.59 9.13
N THR A 52 -7.75 -6.58 9.52
CA THR A 52 -8.29 -5.30 10.00
C THR A 52 -9.10 -4.60 8.94
N TYR A 53 -8.59 -4.48 7.71
CA TYR A 53 -9.33 -3.90 6.59
C TYR A 53 -10.67 -4.62 6.36
N ARG A 54 -10.70 -5.95 6.44
CA ARG A 54 -11.96 -6.71 6.33
C ARG A 54 -12.94 -6.41 7.47
N GLN A 55 -12.48 -6.03 8.66
CA GLN A 55 -13.38 -5.57 9.74
C GLN A 55 -14.01 -4.21 9.39
N PHE A 56 -13.25 -3.28 8.81
CA PHE A 56 -13.79 -2.03 8.27
C PHE A 56 -14.85 -2.29 7.20
N GLU A 57 -14.60 -3.24 6.28
CA GLU A 57 -15.58 -3.63 5.26
C GLU A 57 -16.87 -4.21 5.87
N LYS A 58 -16.75 -5.14 6.82
CA LYS A 58 -17.91 -5.73 7.52
C LYS A 58 -18.73 -4.68 8.26
N ALA A 59 -18.05 -3.69 8.86
CA ALA A 59 -18.69 -2.57 9.55
C ALA A 59 -19.17 -1.47 8.59
N ARG A 60 -18.97 -1.61 7.28
CA ARG A 60 -19.31 -0.63 6.23
C ARG A 60 -18.67 0.75 6.45
N LEU A 61 -17.48 0.79 7.04
CA LEU A 61 -16.70 2.00 7.31
C LEU A 61 -15.67 2.23 6.20
N LEU A 62 -16.14 2.55 5.00
CA LEU A 62 -15.33 2.60 3.77
C LEU A 62 -15.35 3.96 3.05
N ASP A 63 -15.71 5.02 3.76
CA ASP A 63 -15.67 6.40 3.30
C ASP A 63 -15.43 7.35 4.50
N PRO A 64 -14.98 8.61 4.28
CA PRO A 64 -14.71 9.53 5.38
C PRO A 64 -15.92 9.76 6.30
N GLY A 65 -17.12 9.91 5.73
CA GLY A 65 -18.33 10.22 6.49
C GLY A 65 -18.76 9.07 7.40
N SER A 66 -18.75 7.83 6.89
CA SER A 66 -19.08 6.65 7.72
C SER A 66 -18.08 6.44 8.85
N ILE A 67 -16.77 6.63 8.59
CA ILE A 67 -15.71 6.51 9.61
C ILE A 67 -15.87 7.58 10.69
N LEU A 68 -16.14 8.83 10.31
CA LEU A 68 -16.34 9.91 11.28
C LEU A 68 -17.58 9.71 12.12
N LYS A 69 -18.68 9.26 11.49
CA LYS A 69 -19.94 8.96 12.18
C LYS A 69 -19.79 7.81 13.19
N ALA A 70 -18.95 6.82 12.88
CA ALA A 70 -18.68 5.71 13.80
C ALA A 70 -18.01 6.18 15.11
N GLY A 71 -17.19 7.22 15.04
CA GLY A 71 -16.50 7.78 16.20
C GLY A 71 -15.34 6.93 16.69
N TRP A 72 -14.65 7.42 17.72
CA TRP A 72 -13.38 6.85 18.19
C TRP A 72 -13.55 5.44 18.77
N ASP A 73 -14.51 5.24 19.68
CA ASP A 73 -14.71 3.96 20.37
C ASP A 73 -14.96 2.83 19.37
N ARG A 74 -15.82 3.06 18.37
CA ARG A 74 -16.12 2.05 17.35
C ARG A 74 -14.92 1.72 16.47
N LEU A 75 -14.06 2.71 16.19
CA LEU A 75 -12.83 2.46 15.44
C LEU A 75 -11.85 1.62 16.25
N VAL A 76 -11.72 1.90 17.55
CA VAL A 76 -10.89 1.09 18.45
C VAL A 76 -11.37 -0.37 18.47
N GLU A 77 -12.68 -0.61 18.63
CA GLU A 77 -13.25 -1.97 18.58
C GLU A 77 -12.91 -2.71 17.28
N ILE A 78 -13.02 -2.02 16.14
CA ILE A 78 -12.73 -2.60 14.81
C ILE A 78 -11.24 -2.89 14.63
N LEU A 79 -10.38 -1.99 15.11
CA LEU A 79 -8.93 -2.13 15.07
C LEU A 79 -8.47 -3.29 15.95
N ASP A 80 -8.99 -3.37 17.18
CA ASP A 80 -8.71 -4.47 18.12
C ASP A 80 -9.13 -5.83 17.54
N ALA A 81 -10.36 -5.93 17.01
CA ALA A 81 -10.84 -7.13 16.32
C ALA A 81 -10.03 -7.50 15.07
N GLY A 82 -9.29 -6.55 14.49
CA GLY A 82 -8.34 -6.74 13.40
C GLY A 82 -6.95 -7.21 13.84
N GLY A 83 -6.66 -7.11 15.14
CA GLY A 83 -5.37 -7.39 15.77
C GLY A 83 -4.43 -6.19 15.81
N TYR A 84 -4.97 -4.97 15.78
CA TYR A 84 -4.23 -3.72 15.97
C TYR A 84 -4.11 -3.32 17.45
N VAL A 85 -4.32 -4.22 18.42
CA VAL A 85 -4.30 -3.96 19.88
C VAL A 85 -3.19 -3.01 20.36
N ARG A 86 -1.98 -3.08 19.79
CA ARG A 86 -0.86 -2.20 20.18
C ARG A 86 -0.99 -0.75 19.67
N TYR A 87 -1.75 -0.56 18.59
CA TYR A 87 -1.82 0.66 17.81
C TYR A 87 -3.24 1.20 17.65
N ASP A 88 -4.25 0.52 18.17
CA ASP A 88 -5.67 0.80 18.00
C ASP A 88 -6.01 2.26 18.34
N PHE A 89 -5.68 2.74 19.55
CA PHE A 89 -5.98 4.10 20.00
C PHE A 89 -5.32 5.13 19.06
N SER A 90 -4.00 5.00 18.87
CA SER A 90 -3.23 5.91 18.00
C SER A 90 -3.67 5.87 16.53
N THR A 91 -4.23 4.75 16.08
CA THR A 91 -4.70 4.58 14.71
C THR A 91 -6.12 5.11 14.57
N ALA A 92 -6.98 4.96 15.58
CA ALA A 92 -8.30 5.57 15.62
C ALA A 92 -8.20 7.09 15.59
N ASP A 93 -7.36 7.69 16.44
CA ASP A 93 -7.10 9.15 16.46
C ASP A 93 -6.65 9.65 15.09
N LYS A 94 -5.63 8.98 14.52
CA LYS A 94 -5.07 9.32 13.21
C LYS A 94 -6.11 9.19 12.10
N LEU A 95 -6.92 8.13 12.11
CA LEU A 95 -7.96 7.92 11.10
C LEU A 95 -9.01 9.04 11.17
N LEU A 96 -9.50 9.39 12.36
CA LEU A 96 -10.46 10.49 12.51
C LEU A 96 -9.89 11.82 12.02
N GLU A 97 -8.64 12.14 12.38
CA GLU A 97 -7.99 13.37 11.90
C GLU A 97 -7.89 13.41 10.36
N ILE A 98 -7.45 12.32 9.74
CA ILE A 98 -7.36 12.20 8.28
C ILE A 98 -8.74 12.28 7.63
N MET A 99 -9.76 11.61 8.17
CA MET A 99 -11.09 11.64 7.57
C MET A 99 -11.72 13.04 7.65
N ARG A 100 -11.54 13.78 8.74
CA ARG A 100 -11.98 15.19 8.84
C ARG A 100 -11.32 16.06 7.76
N TYR A 101 -10.04 15.83 7.48
CA TYR A 101 -9.35 16.53 6.40
C TYR A 101 -9.94 16.17 5.02
N LEU A 102 -10.20 14.89 4.78
CA LEU A 102 -10.70 14.39 3.50
C LEU A 102 -12.17 14.75 3.20
N GLU A 103 -13.01 15.02 4.20
CA GLU A 103 -14.35 15.58 3.97
C GLU A 103 -14.29 16.92 3.25
N LYS A 104 -13.31 17.77 3.60
CA LYS A 104 -13.10 19.09 3.00
C LYS A 104 -12.21 19.03 1.75
N ASN A 105 -11.34 18.03 1.69
CA ASN A 105 -10.35 17.83 0.64
C ASN A 105 -10.36 16.39 0.11
N PRO A 106 -11.37 16.00 -0.68
CA PRO A 106 -11.44 14.64 -1.22
C PRO A 106 -10.18 14.29 -2.02
N LEU A 107 -9.77 13.01 -2.04
CA LEU A 107 -8.59 12.54 -2.78
C LEU A 107 -8.59 12.97 -4.27
N ARG A 108 -9.77 13.04 -4.90
CA ARG A 108 -9.92 13.54 -6.26
C ARG A 108 -9.50 15.01 -6.41
N LYS A 109 -9.81 15.84 -5.41
CA LYS A 109 -9.45 17.26 -5.37
C LYS A 109 -7.94 17.43 -5.14
N ILE A 110 -7.38 16.69 -4.17
CA ILE A 110 -5.92 16.65 -3.91
C ILE A 110 -5.17 16.24 -5.18
N TYR A 111 -5.63 15.17 -5.83
CA TYR A 111 -5.07 14.76 -7.12
C TYR A 111 -5.23 15.85 -8.17
N GLY A 112 -6.38 16.50 -8.28
CA GLY A 112 -6.65 17.56 -9.25
C GLY A 112 -5.73 18.78 -9.11
N SER A 113 -5.37 19.17 -7.88
CA SER A 113 -4.56 20.36 -7.60
C SER A 113 -3.06 20.16 -7.85
N ALA A 114 -2.54 18.94 -7.78
CA ALA A 114 -1.13 18.67 -8.07
C ALA A 114 -0.82 18.80 -9.56
N ARG A 115 0.30 19.42 -9.94
CA ARG A 115 0.75 19.55 -11.35
C ARG A 115 1.42 18.28 -11.84
N ASP A 116 2.19 17.62 -10.97
CA ASP A 116 3.00 16.45 -11.29
C ASP A 116 3.00 15.42 -10.14
N SER A 117 3.86 14.39 -10.25
CA SER A 117 3.97 13.35 -9.23
C SER A 117 4.62 13.82 -7.94
N GLN A 118 5.64 14.69 -8.02
CA GLN A 118 6.33 15.21 -6.84
C GLN A 118 5.39 16.10 -6.02
N GLU A 119 4.61 16.93 -6.69
CA GLU A 119 3.61 17.77 -6.03
C GLU A 119 2.48 16.91 -5.46
N LEU A 120 2.06 15.83 -6.13
CA LEU A 120 1.06 14.89 -5.58
C LEU A 120 1.56 14.24 -4.28
N GLU A 121 2.81 13.80 -4.24
CA GLU A 121 3.43 13.24 -3.04
C GLU A 121 3.43 14.28 -1.91
N LYS A 122 3.88 15.51 -2.19
CA LYS A 122 3.87 16.62 -1.21
C LYS A 122 2.46 16.95 -0.70
N GLU A 123 1.46 17.03 -1.57
CA GLU A 123 0.08 17.31 -1.13
C GLU A 123 -0.49 16.20 -0.24
N LEU A 124 -0.15 14.93 -0.50
CA LEU A 124 -0.56 13.82 0.36
C LEU A 124 0.18 13.84 1.71
N GLU A 125 1.45 14.23 1.74
CA GLU A 125 2.24 14.34 2.97
C GLU A 125 1.85 15.54 3.85
N LYS A 126 1.19 16.56 3.29
CA LYS A 126 0.59 17.65 4.09
C LYS A 126 -0.52 17.17 5.02
N ILE A 127 -1.12 16.01 4.72
CA ILE A 127 -2.14 15.42 5.59
C ILE A 127 -1.42 14.88 6.84
N LYS A 128 -1.67 15.52 7.98
CA LYS A 128 -1.02 15.15 9.24
C LYS A 128 -1.18 13.66 9.54
N GLY A 129 -0.06 13.03 9.88
CA GLY A 129 0.03 11.59 10.13
C GLY A 129 0.33 10.74 8.88
N ILE A 130 0.33 11.32 7.68
CA ILE A 130 0.76 10.63 6.45
C ILE A 130 2.22 10.96 6.17
N GLY A 131 3.03 9.92 6.01
CA GLY A 131 4.45 10.05 5.68
C GLY A 131 4.82 9.36 4.37
N PRO A 132 6.07 9.50 3.92
CA PRO A 132 6.53 9.06 2.60
C PRO A 132 6.33 7.56 2.35
N THR A 133 6.47 6.74 3.40
CA THR A 133 6.19 5.29 3.28
C THR A 133 4.73 5.00 2.94
N THR A 134 3.78 5.73 3.56
CA THR A 134 2.36 5.54 3.30
C THR A 134 1.98 6.02 1.89
N VAL A 135 2.55 7.17 1.49
CA VAL A 135 2.38 7.70 0.13
C VAL A 135 2.93 6.74 -0.92
N ASN A 136 4.13 6.18 -0.71
CA ASN A 136 4.70 5.17 -1.59
C ASN A 136 3.81 3.93 -1.71
N ILE A 137 3.31 3.41 -0.59
CA ILE A 137 2.39 2.26 -0.60
C ILE A 137 1.14 2.58 -1.41
N PHE A 138 0.53 3.74 -1.17
CA PHE A 138 -0.69 4.15 -1.84
C PHE A 138 -0.49 4.33 -3.35
N LEU A 139 0.50 5.13 -3.75
CA LEU A 139 0.69 5.51 -5.15
C LEU A 139 1.30 4.39 -6.01
N ARG A 140 2.06 3.44 -5.43
CA ARG A 140 2.71 2.36 -6.20
C ARG A 140 1.71 1.55 -7.04
N GLU A 141 0.61 1.13 -6.44
CA GLU A 141 -0.41 0.34 -7.15
C GLU A 141 -1.32 1.19 -8.03
N LEU A 142 -1.27 2.52 -7.89
CA LEU A 142 -2.01 3.47 -8.72
C LEU A 142 -1.21 3.97 -9.91
N ARG A 143 0.07 3.59 -10.05
CA ARG A 143 0.98 4.07 -11.10
C ARG A 143 0.44 3.89 -12.52
N HIS A 144 -0.29 2.80 -12.74
CA HIS A 144 -0.91 2.44 -14.01
C HIS A 144 -2.37 2.94 -14.14
N VAL A 145 -2.88 3.68 -13.15
CA VAL A 145 -4.26 4.17 -13.06
C VAL A 145 -4.31 5.71 -13.09
N LEU A 146 -3.42 6.35 -12.34
CA LEU A 146 -3.36 7.81 -12.20
C LEU A 146 -2.07 8.33 -12.82
N LYS A 147 -2.17 9.25 -13.80
CA LYS A 147 -1.02 9.80 -14.53
C LYS A 147 0.06 10.40 -13.61
N LYS A 148 -0.35 11.01 -12.49
CA LYS A 148 0.55 11.63 -11.49
C LYS A 148 0.97 10.69 -10.36
N ALA A 149 0.46 9.46 -10.29
CA ALA A 149 0.97 8.47 -9.35
C ALA A 149 2.28 7.90 -9.92
N ASP A 150 3.41 8.38 -9.43
CA ASP A 150 4.70 7.89 -9.91
C ASP A 150 5.76 7.94 -8.81
N PRO A 151 5.55 7.26 -7.66
CA PRO A 151 6.48 7.34 -6.54
C PRO A 151 7.80 6.66 -6.90
N GLU A 152 8.86 7.01 -6.18
CA GLU A 152 10.14 6.31 -6.28
C GLU A 152 10.02 4.82 -5.93
N ILE A 153 10.89 4.01 -6.52
CA ILE A 153 10.88 2.55 -6.26
C ILE A 153 11.30 2.31 -4.81
N SER A 154 10.54 1.49 -4.09
CA SER A 154 10.86 1.18 -2.69
C SER A 154 12.29 0.61 -2.54
N PRO A 155 13.05 1.01 -1.50
CA PRO A 155 14.38 0.44 -1.23
C PRO A 155 14.39 -1.09 -1.11
N LEU A 156 13.30 -1.69 -0.63
CA LEU A 156 13.15 -3.14 -0.54
C LEU A 156 12.99 -3.80 -1.92
N ALA A 157 12.33 -3.13 -2.85
CA ALA A 157 12.20 -3.61 -4.22
C ALA A 157 13.53 -3.48 -4.97
N LEU A 158 14.25 -2.36 -4.79
CA LEU A 158 15.61 -2.18 -5.33
C LEU A 158 16.58 -3.26 -4.83
N LEU A 159 16.61 -3.51 -3.51
CA LEU A 159 17.41 -4.59 -2.92
C LEU A 159 17.10 -5.95 -3.55
N ALA A 160 15.82 -6.25 -3.77
CA ALA A 160 15.43 -7.51 -4.37
C ALA A 160 15.82 -7.59 -5.86
N ALA A 161 15.63 -6.50 -6.62
CA ALA A 161 16.00 -6.41 -8.03
C ALA A 161 17.51 -6.65 -8.23
N GLU A 162 18.33 -5.98 -7.44
CA GLU A 162 19.80 -6.13 -7.47
C GLU A 162 20.19 -7.60 -7.25
N ARG A 163 19.67 -8.23 -6.21
CA ARG A 163 19.97 -9.66 -5.90
C ARG A 163 19.48 -10.62 -6.97
N PHE A 164 18.34 -10.31 -7.59
CA PHE A 164 17.77 -11.13 -8.65
C PHE A 164 18.44 -10.87 -10.02
N GLY A 165 19.27 -9.81 -10.12
CA GLY A 165 19.92 -9.39 -11.36
C GLY A 165 18.94 -8.78 -12.36
N ILE A 166 17.92 -8.06 -11.89
CA ILE A 166 16.94 -7.34 -12.70
C ILE A 166 17.31 -5.86 -12.69
N LYS A 167 17.43 -5.24 -13.87
CA LYS A 167 17.49 -3.78 -14.00
C LYS A 167 16.07 -3.24 -14.03
N LEU A 168 15.75 -2.32 -13.13
CA LEU A 168 14.45 -1.67 -13.09
C LEU A 168 14.53 -0.32 -13.79
N GLU A 169 13.64 -0.14 -14.77
CA GLU A 169 13.37 1.14 -15.38
C GLU A 169 11.92 1.50 -15.05
N LYS A 170 11.72 2.68 -14.46
CA LYS A 170 10.41 3.13 -13.99
C LYS A 170 9.46 3.29 -15.17
N GLN A 171 8.34 2.57 -15.14
CA GLN A 171 7.33 2.64 -16.20
C GLN A 171 5.93 2.77 -15.59
N LYS A 172 5.03 3.46 -16.29
CA LYS A 172 3.63 3.64 -15.87
C LYS A 172 2.71 2.55 -16.42
N THR A 173 3.18 1.30 -16.42
CA THR A 173 2.44 0.13 -16.88
C THR A 173 1.99 -0.73 -15.70
N GLU A 174 0.91 -1.48 -15.89
CA GLU A 174 0.44 -2.43 -14.86
C GLU A 174 1.48 -3.53 -14.60
N GLU A 175 2.12 -4.02 -15.66
CA GLU A 175 3.18 -5.04 -15.57
C GLU A 175 4.33 -4.57 -14.69
N PHE A 176 4.83 -3.35 -14.89
CA PHE A 176 5.88 -2.78 -14.04
C PHE A 176 5.42 -2.63 -12.59
N ALA A 177 4.21 -2.13 -12.35
CA ALA A 177 3.68 -2.00 -10.99
C ALA A 177 3.56 -3.37 -10.27
N ARG A 178 3.18 -4.42 -11.01
CA ARG A 178 3.13 -5.80 -10.49
C ARG A 178 4.53 -6.33 -10.20
N LEU A 179 5.49 -6.08 -11.08
CA LEU A 179 6.90 -6.45 -10.87
C LEU A 179 7.49 -5.74 -9.64
N GLU A 180 7.24 -4.44 -9.49
CA GLU A 180 7.66 -3.66 -8.32
C GLU A 180 7.06 -4.24 -7.03
N THR A 181 5.78 -4.60 -7.05
CA THR A 181 5.09 -5.25 -5.92
C THR A 181 5.66 -6.62 -5.60
N ALA A 182 5.99 -7.41 -6.63
CA ALA A 182 6.61 -8.72 -6.48
C ALA A 182 7.99 -8.62 -5.82
N LEU A 183 8.82 -7.69 -6.29
CA LEU A 183 10.14 -7.41 -5.75
C LEU A 183 10.07 -6.86 -4.33
N LEU A 184 9.12 -5.98 -4.02
CA LEU A 184 8.88 -5.49 -2.67
C LEU A 184 8.61 -6.66 -1.70
N ARG A 185 7.75 -7.61 -2.07
CA ARG A 185 7.45 -8.80 -1.25
C ARG A 185 8.66 -9.69 -1.07
N LEU A 186 9.40 -9.94 -2.14
CA LEU A 186 10.63 -10.71 -2.09
C LEU A 186 11.66 -10.05 -1.15
N GLY A 187 11.85 -8.74 -1.31
CA GLY A 187 12.74 -7.90 -0.49
C GLY A 187 12.37 -7.93 0.99
N LYS A 188 11.10 -7.68 1.29
CA LYS A 188 10.56 -7.59 2.66
C LYS A 188 10.58 -8.92 3.40
N ASN A 189 10.17 -9.99 2.73
CA ASN A 189 9.91 -11.28 3.38
C ASN A 189 11.12 -12.22 3.35
N PHE A 190 12.02 -12.07 2.37
CA PHE A 190 13.16 -12.98 2.20
C PHE A 190 14.50 -12.26 2.18
N CYS A 191 14.77 -11.38 1.20
CA CYS A 191 16.12 -10.84 0.97
C CYS A 191 16.68 -10.07 2.16
N ARG A 192 15.90 -9.11 2.71
CA ARG A 192 16.32 -8.33 3.89
C ARG A 192 16.58 -9.21 5.11
N LYS A 193 15.82 -10.29 5.25
CA LYS A 193 15.91 -11.23 6.38
C LYS A 193 16.90 -12.38 6.14
N ARG A 194 17.61 -12.39 5.00
CA ARG A 194 18.52 -13.46 4.57
C ARG A 194 17.88 -14.86 4.58
N ARG A 195 16.58 -14.96 4.28
CA ARG A 195 15.84 -16.24 4.27
C ARG A 195 15.90 -16.95 2.92
N CYS A 196 17.09 -17.11 2.36
CA CYS A 196 17.27 -17.74 1.06
C CYS A 196 16.89 -19.23 1.07
N GLY A 197 17.08 -19.93 2.21
CA GLY A 197 16.72 -21.34 2.38
C GLY A 197 15.24 -21.64 2.13
N SER A 198 14.35 -20.73 2.53
CA SER A 198 12.90 -20.86 2.36
C SER A 198 12.33 -19.99 1.24
N CYS A 199 13.18 -19.40 0.39
CA CYS A 199 12.74 -18.50 -0.67
C CYS A 199 12.19 -19.33 -1.85
N PRO A 200 10.91 -19.16 -2.24
CA PRO A 200 10.29 -19.99 -3.27
C PRO A 200 10.91 -19.78 -4.67
N VAL A 201 11.59 -18.65 -4.87
CA VAL A 201 12.26 -18.30 -6.13
C VAL A 201 13.79 -18.38 -6.05
N ARG A 202 14.34 -19.03 -5.01
CA ARG A 202 15.80 -19.15 -4.77
C ARG A 202 16.55 -19.63 -6.01
N LYS A 203 16.01 -20.64 -6.71
CA LYS A 203 16.64 -21.26 -7.89
C LYS A 203 16.91 -20.29 -9.05
N PHE A 204 16.26 -19.13 -9.06
CA PHE A 204 16.37 -18.10 -10.10
C PHE A 204 17.12 -16.84 -9.63
N CYS A 205 17.57 -16.82 -8.37
CA CYS A 205 18.30 -15.69 -7.80
C CYS A 205 19.75 -15.68 -8.30
N SER A 206 20.25 -14.51 -8.73
CA SER A 206 21.64 -14.37 -9.17
C SER A 206 22.62 -14.46 -8.00
N ASN A 207 22.31 -13.79 -6.89
CA ASN A 207 23.20 -13.66 -5.73
C ASN A 207 22.51 -14.16 -4.45
N PRO A 208 22.36 -15.49 -4.26
CA PRO A 208 21.86 -16.06 -3.01
C PRO A 208 22.94 -15.97 -1.93
N PHE A 209 22.55 -15.55 -0.73
CA PHE A 209 23.37 -15.59 0.48
C PHE A 209 22.85 -16.65 1.46
#